data_AF-A0A7S0Z461-F1
#
_entry.id   AF-A0A7S0Z461-F1
#
_cell.length_a   1.000
_cell.length_b   1.000
_cell.length_c   1.000
_cell.angle_alpha   90.00
_cell.angle_beta   90.00
_cell.angle_gamma   90.00
#
_symmetry.space_group_name_H-M   'P 1'
#
loop_
_entity.id
_entity.type
_entity.pdbx_description
1 polymer ?
#
loop_
_entity_poly.entity_id
_entity_poly.type
_entity_poly.pdbx_seq_one_letter_code
_entity_poly.pdbx_strand_id
1 'polypeptide(L)'
;GDHPAVTVGHAITNLAVACWGPTCRLEPVGAAARARWEKEIEWLLLPVQHIVMMRPAVKVLDDGTRVEVMQRLLREDIADALPALRRIDAALFGVLSRFRDGGIEVRWRSNPAP
;
A
#
# COMPACT_ATOMS: atom_id res chain seq x y z
N GLY A 1 -15.80 -20.86 4.39
CA GLY A 1 -15.13 -19.57 4.62
C GLY A 1 -14.12 -19.37 3.53
N ASP A 2 -14.05 -18.17 2.97
CA ASP A 2 -13.13 -17.87 1.86
C ASP A 2 -11.66 -17.96 2.31
N HIS A 3 -10.77 -18.23 1.36
CA HIS A 3 -9.33 -18.31 1.62
C HIS A 3 -8.82 -16.95 2.14
N PRO A 4 -7.95 -16.90 3.17
CA PRO A 4 -7.48 -15.63 3.76
C PRO A 4 -6.93 -14.62 2.74
N ALA A 5 -6.25 -15.10 1.70
CA ALA A 5 -5.75 -14.23 0.63
C ALA A 5 -6.89 -13.53 -0.15
N VAL A 6 -8.01 -14.22 -0.39
CA VAL A 6 -9.19 -13.63 -1.06
C VAL A 6 -9.83 -12.59 -0.16
N THR A 7 -9.99 -12.90 1.13
CA THR A 7 -10.54 -11.97 2.12
C THR A 7 -9.71 -10.69 2.22
N VAL A 8 -8.38 -10.80 2.27
CA VAL A 8 -7.49 -9.62 2.29
C VAL A 8 -7.59 -8.83 0.98
N GLY A 9 -7.60 -9.51 -0.17
CA GLY A 9 -7.78 -8.85 -1.47
C GLY A 9 -9.10 -8.07 -1.56
N HIS A 10 -10.21 -8.66 -1.14
CA HIS A 10 -11.50 -7.97 -1.07
C HIS A 10 -11.49 -6.80 -0.09
N ALA A 11 -10.86 -6.94 1.08
CA ALA A 11 -10.74 -5.86 2.04
C ALA A 11 -9.97 -4.66 1.48
N ILE A 12 -8.87 -4.90 0.75
CA ILE A 12 -8.09 -3.84 0.07
C ILE A 12 -8.96 -3.14 -0.99
N THR A 13 -9.64 -3.91 -1.84
CA THR A 13 -10.53 -3.34 -2.88
C THR A 13 -11.65 -2.50 -2.27
N ASN A 14 -12.30 -2.99 -1.20
CA ASN A 14 -13.36 -2.25 -0.53
C ASN A 14 -12.85 -0.98 0.16
N LEU A 15 -11.66 -1.03 0.76
CA LEU A 15 -11.01 0.15 1.33
C LEU A 15 -10.71 1.20 0.23
N ALA A 16 -10.23 0.76 -0.93
CA ALA A 16 -9.98 1.64 -2.06
C ALA A 16 -11.26 2.33 -2.54
N VAL A 17 -12.36 1.57 -2.71
CA VAL A 17 -13.68 2.12 -3.05
C VAL A 17 -14.14 3.13 -1.99
N ALA A 18 -13.96 2.84 -0.70
CA ALA A 18 -14.41 3.73 0.37
C ALA A 18 -13.60 5.03 0.46
N CYS A 19 -12.28 4.99 0.25
CA CYS A 19 -11.41 6.17 0.40
C CYS A 19 -11.29 6.99 -0.89
N TRP A 20 -11.19 6.33 -2.04
CA TRP A 20 -10.95 6.96 -3.34
C TRP A 20 -12.23 7.11 -4.17
N GLY A 21 -13.24 6.27 -3.96
CA GLY A 21 -14.49 6.31 -4.73
C GLY A 21 -15.21 7.67 -4.70
N PRO A 22 -15.25 8.41 -3.58
CA PRO A 22 -15.80 9.77 -3.56
C PRO A 22 -15.01 10.80 -4.39
N THR A 23 -13.74 10.51 -4.70
CA THR A 23 -12.85 11.41 -5.45
C THR A 23 -13.16 11.32 -6.95
N CYS A 24 -14.30 11.86 -7.36
CA CYS A 24 -14.75 11.91 -8.76
C CYS A 24 -14.20 13.13 -9.52
N ARG A 25 -13.32 13.91 -8.89
CA ARG A 25 -12.78 15.18 -9.39
C ARG A 25 -11.27 15.19 -9.17
N LEU A 26 -10.57 15.98 -9.99
CA LEU A 26 -9.16 16.31 -9.79
C LEU A 26 -9.03 17.31 -8.63
N GLU A 27 -9.19 16.81 -7.42
CA GLU A 27 -9.07 17.56 -6.18
C GLU A 27 -8.31 16.73 -5.13
N PRO A 28 -7.75 17.38 -4.09
CA PRO A 28 -7.10 16.65 -3.02
C PRO A 28 -8.06 15.67 -2.34
N VAL A 29 -7.58 14.46 -2.06
CA VAL A 29 -8.33 13.50 -1.25
C VAL A 29 -8.63 14.11 0.11
N GLY A 30 -9.89 14.02 0.55
CA GLY A 30 -10.32 14.54 1.84
C GLY A 30 -9.47 14.01 3.00
N ALA A 31 -9.11 14.87 3.95
CA ALA A 31 -8.18 14.54 5.03
C ALA A 31 -8.58 13.27 5.82
N ALA A 32 -9.87 13.09 6.08
CA ALA A 32 -10.40 11.89 6.75
C ALA A 32 -10.21 10.62 5.91
N ALA A 33 -10.51 10.68 4.61
CA ALA A 33 -10.36 9.55 3.70
C ALA A 33 -8.88 9.16 3.51
N ARG A 34 -7.99 10.16 3.41
CA ARG A 34 -6.55 9.94 3.36
C ARG A 34 -6.01 9.29 4.63
N ALA A 35 -6.34 9.85 5.80
CA ALA A 35 -5.89 9.30 7.08
C ALA A 35 -6.40 7.87 7.30
N ARG A 36 -7.64 7.59 6.85
CA ARG A 36 -8.22 6.25 6.86
C ARG A 36 -7.44 5.30 5.95
N TRP A 37 -7.17 5.71 4.70
CA TRP A 37 -6.39 4.93 3.74
C TRP A 37 -5.01 4.59 4.28
N GLU A 38 -4.22 5.58 4.68
CA GLU A 38 -2.83 5.42 5.16
C GLU A 38 -2.76 4.42 6.33
N LYS A 39 -3.74 4.46 7.25
CA LYS A 39 -3.81 3.57 8.41
C LYS A 39 -4.31 2.17 8.07
N GLU A 40 -5.45 2.05 7.40
CA GLU A 40 -6.09 0.75 7.15
C GLU A 40 -5.32 -0.06 6.11
N ILE A 41 -4.69 0.57 5.11
CA ILE A 41 -3.87 -0.14 4.14
C ILE A 41 -2.62 -0.74 4.80
N GLU A 42 -2.02 -0.05 5.77
CA GLU A 42 -0.87 -0.57 6.52
C GLU A 42 -1.26 -1.82 7.32
N TRP A 43 -2.43 -1.80 7.96
CA TRP A 43 -2.96 -2.96 8.67
C TRP A 43 -3.20 -4.16 7.76
N LEU A 44 -3.78 -3.94 6.58
CA LEU A 44 -4.05 -4.99 5.60
C LEU A 44 -2.76 -5.56 4.98
N LEU A 45 -1.69 -4.76 4.91
CA LEU A 45 -0.38 -5.18 4.39
C LEU A 45 0.52 -5.80 5.47
N LEU A 46 0.18 -5.69 6.75
CA LEU A 46 0.97 -6.27 7.84
C LEU A 46 1.20 -7.79 7.69
N PRO A 47 0.21 -8.63 7.33
CA PRO A 47 0.42 -10.06 7.12
C PRO A 47 1.37 -10.35 5.94
N VAL A 48 1.32 -9.52 4.89
CA VAL A 48 2.14 -9.68 3.69
C VAL A 48 3.64 -9.50 4.00
N GLN A 49 3.96 -8.61 4.94
CA GLN A 49 5.34 -8.38 5.41
C GLN A 49 5.92 -9.55 6.22
N HIS A 50 5.09 -10.51 6.64
CA HIS A 50 5.52 -11.71 7.36
C HIS A 50 5.67 -12.93 6.45
N ILE A 51 5.43 -12.79 5.14
CA ILE A 51 5.64 -13.87 4.18
C ILE A 51 7.13 -13.94 3.84
N VAL A 52 7.82 -14.86 4.52
CA VAL A 52 9.27 -15.02 4.41
C VAL A 52 9.66 -16.32 3.71
N MET A 53 10.82 -16.30 3.07
CA MET A 53 11.55 -17.48 2.63
C MET A 53 12.68 -17.78 3.61
N MET A 54 12.95 -19.08 3.79
CA MET A 54 14.08 -19.57 4.58
C MET A 54 15.24 -19.86 3.64
N ARG A 55 16.36 -19.14 3.79
CA ARG A 55 17.58 -19.37 3.02
C ARG A 55 18.71 -19.80 3.96
N PRO A 56 19.54 -20.79 3.59
CA PRO A 56 20.72 -21.13 4.37
C PRO A 56 21.72 -19.98 4.35
N ALA A 57 22.37 -19.73 5.49
CA ALA A 57 23.38 -18.70 5.66
C ALA A 57 24.43 -19.18 6.67
N VAL A 58 25.60 -18.52 6.69
CA VAL A 58 26.64 -18.78 7.70
C VAL A 58 26.76 -17.56 8.59
N LYS A 59 26.66 -17.76 9.90
CA LYS A 59 26.89 -16.73 10.92
C LYS A 59 28.21 -17.00 11.63
N VAL A 60 28.99 -15.95 11.86
CA VAL A 60 30.20 -16.01 12.68
C VAL A 60 29.84 -15.54 14.09
N LEU A 61 30.16 -16.34 15.09
CA LEU A 61 29.97 -16.01 16.50
C LEU A 61 31.11 -15.13 17.02
N ASP A 62 30.93 -14.53 18.20
CA ASP A 62 31.91 -13.60 18.79
C ASP A 62 33.28 -14.27 19.08
N ASP A 63 33.30 -15.60 19.22
CA ASP A 63 34.50 -16.43 19.40
C ASP A 63 35.16 -16.83 18.07
N GLY A 64 34.62 -16.39 16.92
CA GLY A 64 35.09 -16.74 15.58
C GLY A 64 34.51 -18.04 15.01
N THR A 65 33.71 -18.79 15.77
CA THR A 65 33.08 -20.04 15.31
C THR A 65 32.07 -19.76 14.19
N ARG A 66 32.14 -20.52 13.09
CA ARG A 66 31.18 -20.42 11.97
C ARG A 66 30.06 -21.44 12.14
N VAL A 67 28.83 -20.97 12.11
CA VAL A 67 27.62 -21.81 12.28
C VAL A 67 26.70 -21.62 11.09
N GLU A 68 26.20 -22.73 10.54
CA GLU A 68 25.14 -22.72 9.53
C GLU A 68 23.80 -22.41 10.20
N VAL A 69 23.11 -21.41 9.68
CA VAL A 69 21.83 -20.92 10.19
C VAL A 69 20.84 -20.80 9.04
N MET A 70 19.55 -20.89 9.35
CA MET A 70 18.51 -20.55 8.40
C MET A 70 18.09 -19.09 8.62
N GLN A 71 18.34 -18.25 7.62
CA GLN A 71 17.94 -16.85 7.63
C GLN A 71 16.52 -16.70 7.07
N ARG A 72 15.69 -15.94 7.77
CA ARG A 72 14.40 -15.46 7.28
C ARG A 72 14.62 -14.22 6.42
N LEU A 73 14.22 -14.28 5.16
CA LEU A 73 14.21 -13.16 4.23
C LEU A 73 12.78 -12.96 3.74
N LEU A 74 12.34 -11.72 3.56
CA LEU A 74 11.04 -11.46 2.93
C LEU A 74 11.01 -12.14 1.54
N ARG A 75 9.85 -12.67 1.13
CA ARG A 75 9.72 -13.28 -0.20
C ARG A 75 10.12 -12.27 -1.27
N GLU A 76 10.89 -12.71 -2.25
CA GLU A 76 11.59 -11.83 -3.22
C GLU A 76 10.62 -10.90 -3.96
N ASP A 77 9.51 -11.43 -4.46
CA ASP A 77 8.45 -10.65 -5.12
C ASP A 77 7.85 -9.56 -4.23
N ILE A 78 7.68 -9.83 -2.93
CA ILE A 78 7.14 -8.87 -1.97
C ILE A 78 8.18 -7.81 -1.63
N ALA A 79 9.44 -8.22 -1.47
CA ALA A 79 10.56 -7.32 -1.19
C ALA A 79 10.73 -6.25 -2.27
N ASP A 80 10.48 -6.61 -3.54
CA ASP A 80 10.57 -5.68 -4.66
C ASP A 80 9.26 -4.91 -4.91
N ALA A 81 8.12 -5.61 -4.91
CA ALA A 81 6.83 -5.01 -5.29
C ALA A 81 6.28 -4.06 -4.21
N LEU A 82 6.41 -4.40 -2.93
CA LEU A 82 5.79 -3.62 -1.85
C LEU A 82 6.34 -2.19 -1.76
N PRO A 83 7.66 -1.94 -1.81
CA PRO A 83 8.20 -0.59 -1.85
C PRO A 83 7.81 0.18 -3.11
N ALA A 84 7.68 -0.49 -4.26
CA ALA A 84 7.27 0.14 -5.51
C ALA A 84 5.80 0.61 -5.45
N LEU A 85 4.90 -0.23 -4.95
CA LEU A 85 3.48 0.11 -4.77
C LEU A 85 3.31 1.27 -3.78
N ARG A 86 4.06 1.29 -2.68
CA ARG A 86 4.05 2.42 -1.73
C ARG A 86 4.51 3.73 -2.36
N ARG A 87 5.50 3.69 -3.27
CA ARG A 87 5.93 4.87 -4.02
C ARG A 87 4.82 5.38 -4.95
N ILE A 88 4.10 4.49 -5.62
CA ILE A 88 2.96 4.86 -6.47
C ILE A 88 1.83 5.47 -5.62
N ASP A 89 1.51 4.88 -4.48
CA ASP A 89 0.49 5.41 -3.56
C ASP A 89 0.81 6.84 -3.10
N ALA A 90 2.05 7.07 -2.64
CA ALA A 90 2.52 8.41 -2.26
C ALA A 90 2.51 9.39 -3.44
N ALA A 91 2.87 8.93 -4.65
CA ALA A 91 2.83 9.74 -5.85
C ALA A 91 1.40 10.16 -6.23
N LEU A 92 0.41 9.27 -6.08
CA LEU A 92 -1.00 9.58 -6.34
C LEU A 92 -1.52 10.70 -5.42
N PHE A 93 -1.27 10.60 -4.11
CA PHE A 93 -1.60 11.68 -3.18
C PHE A 93 -0.83 12.97 -3.50
N GLY A 94 0.45 12.85 -3.87
CA GLY A 94 1.27 13.98 -4.29
C GLY A 94 0.74 14.69 -5.53
N VAL A 95 0.22 13.96 -6.51
CA VAL A 95 -0.42 14.52 -7.71
C VAL A 95 -1.74 15.19 -7.36
N LEU A 96 -2.62 14.52 -6.61
CA LEU A 96 -3.94 15.07 -6.27
C LEU A 96 -3.87 16.30 -5.36
N SER A 97 -2.91 16.33 -4.44
CA SER A 97 -2.73 17.49 -3.55
C SER A 97 -2.36 18.79 -4.29
N ARG A 98 -1.75 18.71 -5.48
CA ARG A 98 -1.38 19.88 -6.29
C ARG A 98 -2.58 20.63 -6.87
N PHE A 99 -3.75 19.99 -6.96
CA PHE A 99 -4.98 20.64 -7.43
C PHE A 99 -5.60 21.61 -6.41
N ARG A 100 -5.04 21.72 -5.19
CA ARG A 100 -5.47 22.72 -4.21
C ARG A 100 -4.98 24.13 -4.53
N ASP A 101 -3.79 24.24 -5.13
CA ASP A 101 -2.99 25.47 -5.13
C ASP A 101 -2.73 26.04 -6.55
N GLY A 102 -3.19 25.35 -7.61
CA GLY A 102 -3.08 25.82 -8.98
C GLY A 102 -4.30 26.63 -9.39
N GLY A 103 -4.11 27.86 -9.88
CA GLY A 103 -5.15 28.71 -10.51
C GLY A 103 -5.76 28.14 -11.79
N ILE A 104 -5.86 26.81 -11.89
CA ILE A 104 -6.54 26.07 -12.94
C ILE A 104 -8.01 26.01 -12.54
N GLU A 105 -8.83 26.84 -13.17
CA GLU A 105 -10.28 26.82 -13.00
C GLU A 105 -10.84 25.56 -13.68
N VAL A 106 -10.90 24.45 -12.94
CA VAL A 106 -11.51 23.21 -13.43
C VAL A 106 -13.03 23.29 -13.21
N ARG A 107 -13.77 23.55 -14.28
CA ARG A 107 -15.24 23.62 -14.23
C ARG A 107 -15.85 22.24 -14.47
N TRP A 108 -16.33 21.63 -13.39
CA TRP A 108 -17.11 20.40 -13.46
C TRP A 108 -18.55 20.72 -13.89
N ARG A 109 -19.05 20.03 -14.93
CA ARG A 109 -20.49 20.02 -15.22
C ARG A 109 -21.08 18.75 -14.62
N SER A 110 -22.18 18.88 -13.89
CA SER A 110 -23.01 17.73 -13.53
C SER A 110 -23.55 17.11 -14.82
N ASN A 111 -23.39 15.80 -14.98
CA ASN A 111 -24.11 15.08 -16.02
C ASN A 111 -25.61 15.19 -15.69
N PRO A 112 -26.48 15.64 -16.61
CA PRO A 112 -27.92 15.53 -16.37
C PRO A 112 -28.26 14.07 -16.06
N ALA A 113 -29.06 13.86 -15.02
CA ALA A 113 -29.57 12.53 -14.69
C ALA A 113 -30.29 11.94 -15.91
N PRO A 114 -30.21 10.61 -16.13
CA PRO A 114 -30.91 9.95 -17.24
C PRO A 114 -32.43 10.15 -17.18
#